data_AF-A0A520UMM1-F1
#
_entry.id   AF-A0A520UMM1-F1
#
_cell.length_a   1.000
_cell.length_b   1.000
_cell.length_c   1.000
_cell.angle_alpha   90.00
_cell.angle_beta   90.00
_cell.angle_gamma   90.00
#
_symmetry.space_group_name_H-M   'P 1'
#
loop_
_entity.id
_entity.type
_entity.pdbx_description
1 polymer ?
#
loop_
_entity_poly.entity_id
_entity_poly.type
_entity_poly.pdbx_seq_one_letter_code
_entity_poly.pdbx_strand_id
1 'polypeptide(L)'
;MNFSKSQNTLLFKINNRNNYINSSNEIKSNINIKNIIIDLNEFNFDEIFDDLNNLFTESKNNNRSFVIIKSDYRSEYQSLKMNIVPSLKEAIDIIEIEEIERDLGL
;
A
#
# COMPACT_ATOMS: atom_id res chain seq x y z
N MET A 1 8.55 -17.65 15.03
CA MET A 1 9.29 -16.94 13.97
C MET A 1 8.79 -15.50 14.00
N ASN A 2 9.65 -14.58 14.43
CA ASN A 2 9.26 -13.26 14.91
C ASN A 2 8.83 -12.36 13.76
N PHE A 3 7.53 -12.12 13.63
CA PHE A 3 7.03 -10.93 12.95
C PHE A 3 7.27 -9.76 13.89
N SER A 4 8.21 -8.87 13.57
CA SER A 4 8.18 -7.50 14.09
C SER A 4 6.89 -6.87 13.57
N LYS A 5 5.84 -7.05 14.35
CA LYS A 5 4.50 -6.55 14.10
C LYS A 5 4.57 -5.04 14.32
N SER A 6 4.81 -4.26 13.28
CA SER A 6 4.36 -2.87 13.29
C SER A 6 2.87 -2.89 13.62
N GLN A 7 2.48 -2.44 14.82
CA GLN A 7 1.08 -2.32 15.22
C GLN A 7 0.32 -1.27 14.35
N ASN A 8 1.02 -0.62 13.41
CA ASN A 8 0.53 0.50 12.64
C ASN A 8 0.28 0.21 11.15
N THR A 9 0.43 -1.03 10.70
CA THR A 9 0.24 -1.40 9.28
C THR A 9 -0.92 -2.36 9.09
N LEU A 10 -1.75 -2.13 8.08
CA LEU A 10 -2.80 -3.04 7.62
C LEU A 10 -2.46 -3.61 6.24
N LEU A 11 -2.74 -4.90 6.05
CA LEU A 11 -2.52 -5.60 4.78
C LEU A 11 -3.87 -6.08 4.23
N PHE A 12 -4.17 -5.66 3.01
CA PHE A 12 -5.37 -6.07 2.27
C PHE A 12 -4.96 -6.92 1.07
N LYS A 13 -5.46 -8.15 0.99
CA LYS A 13 -5.25 -9.02 -0.16
C LYS A 13 -6.43 -8.94 -1.10
N ILE A 14 -6.19 -8.43 -2.31
CA ILE A 14 -7.21 -8.17 -3.31
C ILE A 14 -7.04 -9.14 -4.47
N ASN A 15 -8.03 -10.00 -4.67
CA ASN A 15 -8.04 -11.03 -5.71
C ASN A 15 -9.14 -10.82 -6.76
N ASN A 16 -10.12 -9.96 -6.50
CA ASN A 16 -11.16 -9.58 -7.45
C ASN A 16 -11.83 -8.27 -7.05
N ARG A 17 -12.63 -7.71 -7.97
CA ARG A 17 -13.34 -6.44 -7.77
C ARG A 17 -14.30 -6.45 -6.57
N ASN A 18 -15.01 -7.55 -6.30
CA ASN A 18 -15.95 -7.62 -5.17
C ASN A 18 -15.19 -7.58 -3.84
N ASN A 19 -14.07 -8.31 -3.76
CA ASN A 19 -13.20 -8.26 -2.60
C ASN A 19 -12.62 -6.86 -2.37
N TYR A 20 -12.24 -6.15 -3.44
CA TYR A 20 -11.83 -4.74 -3.35
C TYR A 20 -12.95 -3.85 -2.79
N ILE A 21 -14.16 -3.93 -3.34
CA ILE A 21 -15.31 -3.13 -2.88
C ILE A 21 -15.58 -3.38 -1.39
N ASN A 22 -15.56 -4.65 -0.96
CA ASN A 22 -15.77 -5.01 0.44
C ASN A 22 -14.68 -4.44 1.36
N SER A 23 -13.43 -4.42 0.89
CA SER A 23 -12.27 -3.89 1.64
C SER A 23 -12.18 -2.36 1.59
N SER A 24 -12.77 -1.72 0.58
CA SER A 24 -12.61 -0.29 0.29
C SER A 24 -13.04 0.62 1.44
N ASN A 25 -14.12 0.26 2.14
CA ASN A 25 -14.60 1.02 3.30
C ASN A 25 -13.60 0.95 4.47
N GLU A 26 -12.96 -0.19 4.67
CA GLU A 26 -11.97 -0.37 5.74
C GLU A 26 -10.65 0.32 5.39
N ILE A 27 -10.23 0.28 4.12
CA ILE A 27 -9.07 1.03 3.64
C ILE A 27 -9.30 2.53 3.89
N LYS A 28 -10.44 3.06 3.42
CA LYS A 28 -10.78 4.49 3.55
C LYS A 28 -10.91 4.94 5.01
N SER A 29 -11.41 4.10 5.91
CA SER A 29 -11.53 4.46 7.33
C SER A 29 -10.19 4.46 8.08
N ASN A 30 -9.16 3.80 7.56
CA ASN A 30 -7.86 3.66 8.22
C ASN A 30 -6.74 4.46 7.54
N ILE A 31 -6.96 5.02 6.35
CA ILE A 31 -5.89 5.63 5.53
C ILE A 31 -5.23 6.85 6.16
N ASN A 32 -5.88 7.48 7.14
CA ASN A 32 -5.35 8.61 7.90
C ASN A 32 -4.60 8.21 9.18
N ILE A 33 -4.79 6.98 9.68
CA ILE A 33 -4.26 6.52 10.97
C ILE A 33 -3.30 5.35 10.86
N LYS A 34 -3.32 4.61 9.76
CA LYS A 34 -2.51 3.40 9.55
C LYS A 34 -1.76 3.47 8.23
N ASN A 35 -0.62 2.79 8.18
CA ASN A 35 0.06 2.45 6.94
C ASN A 35 -0.70 1.32 6.26
N ILE A 36 -0.78 1.38 4.94
CA ILE A 36 -1.60 0.46 4.15
C ILE A 36 -0.72 -0.28 3.16
N ILE A 37 -0.86 -1.61 3.13
CA ILE A 37 -0.32 -2.46 2.09
C ILE A 37 -1.48 -3.08 1.33
N ILE A 38 -1.49 -2.94 0.01
CA ILE A 38 -2.45 -3.60 -0.88
C ILE A 38 -1.72 -4.66 -1.70
N ASP A 39 -2.06 -5.93 -1.51
CA ASP A 39 -1.57 -7.04 -2.34
C ASP A 39 -2.51 -7.25 -3.54
N LEU A 40 -1.99 -6.99 -4.75
CA LEU A 40 -2.70 -7.09 -6.03
C LEU A 40 -2.12 -8.19 -6.93
N ASN A 41 -1.39 -9.16 -6.37
CA ASN A 41 -0.80 -10.22 -7.18
C ASN A 41 -1.84 -10.98 -8.02
N GLU A 42 -3.03 -11.22 -7.45
CA GLU A 42 -4.12 -11.97 -8.08
C GLU A 42 -5.15 -11.08 -8.81
N PHE A 43 -4.96 -9.75 -8.84
CA PHE A 43 -5.94 -8.83 -9.41
C PHE A 43 -5.31 -7.87 -10.43
N ASN A 44 -6.10 -7.44 -11.41
CA ASN A 44 -5.63 -6.49 -12.39
C ASN A 44 -5.60 -5.07 -11.79
N PHE A 45 -4.41 -4.50 -11.71
CA PHE A 45 -4.15 -3.17 -11.18
C PHE A 45 -4.92 -2.08 -11.94
N ASP A 46 -5.03 -2.20 -13.27
CA ASP A 46 -5.63 -1.18 -14.12
C ASP A 46 -7.13 -0.98 -13.86
N GLU A 47 -7.83 -2.00 -13.33
CA GLU A 47 -9.28 -1.93 -13.07
C GLU A 47 -9.67 -0.94 -11.95
N ILE A 48 -8.72 -0.63 -11.07
CA ILE A 48 -8.94 0.22 -9.88
C ILE A 48 -7.87 1.31 -9.75
N PHE A 49 -7.13 1.58 -10.83
CA PHE A 49 -5.99 2.49 -10.85
C PHE A 49 -6.32 3.86 -10.25
N ASP A 50 -7.41 4.49 -10.71
CA ASP A 50 -7.80 5.83 -10.28
C ASP A 50 -8.12 5.88 -8.78
N ASP A 51 -8.81 4.86 -8.25
CA ASP A 51 -9.13 4.78 -6.82
C ASP A 51 -7.86 4.54 -6.00
N LEU A 52 -6.94 3.66 -6.46
CA LEU A 52 -5.63 3.46 -5.83
C LEU A 52 -4.79 4.74 -5.80
N ASN A 53 -4.77 5.50 -6.89
CA ASN A 53 -4.01 6.75 -6.96
C ASN A 53 -4.58 7.81 -6.02
N ASN A 54 -5.91 7.88 -5.87
CA ASN A 54 -6.57 8.75 -4.90
C ASN A 54 -6.21 8.35 -3.46
N LEU A 55 -6.32 7.05 -3.13
CA LEU A 55 -5.96 6.51 -1.82
C LEU A 55 -4.48 6.77 -1.50
N PHE A 56 -3.58 6.55 -2.46
CA PHE A 56 -2.15 6.82 -2.29
C PHE A 56 -1.88 8.29 -1.95
N THR A 57 -2.53 9.21 -2.68
CA THR A 57 -2.41 10.65 -2.44
C THR A 57 -2.95 11.02 -1.06
N GLU A 58 -4.10 10.47 -0.67
CA GLU A 58 -4.70 10.69 0.64
C GLU A 58 -3.80 10.18 1.78
N SER A 59 -3.23 8.99 1.64
CA SER A 59 -2.29 8.42 2.61
C SER A 59 -1.07 9.34 2.79
N LYS A 60 -0.47 9.80 1.68
CA LYS A 60 0.67 10.73 1.73
C LYS A 60 0.33 12.04 2.42
N ASN A 61 -0.84 12.62 2.14
CA ASN A 61 -1.29 13.85 2.80
C ASN A 61 -1.50 13.69 4.31
N ASN A 62 -1.75 12.46 4.78
CA ASN A 62 -1.90 12.12 6.20
C ASN A 62 -0.59 11.61 6.83
N ASN A 63 0.56 11.77 6.17
CA ASN A 63 1.84 11.23 6.61
C ASN A 63 1.81 9.72 6.90
N ARG A 64 1.06 8.96 6.07
CA ARG A 64 0.98 7.49 6.12
C ARG A 64 1.56 6.88 4.85
N SER A 65 2.21 5.74 5.02
CA SER A 65 2.73 4.95 3.91
C SER A 65 1.61 4.16 3.22
N PHE A 66 1.62 4.16 1.89
CA PHE A 66 0.74 3.34 1.07
C PHE A 66 1.57 2.58 0.04
N VAL A 67 1.60 1.26 0.14
CA VAL A 67 2.46 0.40 -0.69
C VAL A 67 1.62 -0.68 -1.37
N ILE A 68 1.90 -0.94 -2.64
CA ILE A 68 1.19 -1.91 -3.47
C ILE A 68 2.14 -3.05 -3.80
N ILE A 69 1.70 -4.29 -3.60
CA ILE A 69 2.44 -5.49 -3.97
C ILE A 69 1.94 -5.98 -5.34
N LYS A 70 2.86 -6.09 -6.29
CA LYS A 70 2.63 -6.65 -7.62
C LYS A 70 3.86 -7.40 -8.11
N SER A 71 3.81 -8.73 -8.04
CA SER A 71 4.94 -9.63 -8.29
C SER A 71 5.41 -9.62 -9.74
N ASP A 72 4.49 -9.39 -10.69
CA ASP A 72 4.82 -9.16 -12.10
C ASP A 72 5.21 -7.70 -12.35
N TYR A 73 6.05 -7.16 -11.47
CA TYR A 73 6.50 -5.76 -11.53
C TYR A 73 7.05 -5.41 -12.92
N ARG A 74 6.47 -4.38 -13.55
CA ARG A 74 6.84 -3.90 -14.89
C ARG A 74 7.50 -2.53 -14.80
N SER A 75 8.37 -2.22 -15.77
CA SER A 75 9.03 -0.92 -15.87
C SER A 75 8.03 0.25 -15.98
N GLU A 76 6.85 0.01 -16.53
CA GLU A 76 5.75 0.98 -16.60
C GLU A 76 5.33 1.49 -15.22
N TYR A 77 5.42 0.64 -14.18
CA TYR A 77 5.09 1.01 -12.80
C TYR A 77 6.07 2.01 -12.20
N GLN A 78 7.29 2.14 -12.72
CA GLN A 78 8.25 3.16 -12.26
C GLN A 78 7.81 4.58 -12.64
N SER A 79 7.04 4.72 -13.72
CA SER A 79 6.48 6.02 -14.12
C SER A 79 5.30 6.42 -13.24
N LEU A 80 4.72 5.44 -12.52
CA LEU A 80 3.67 5.69 -11.55
C LEU A 80 4.35 6.22 -10.28
N LYS A 81 3.93 7.39 -9.80
CA LYS A 81 4.47 8.01 -8.57
C LYS A 81 4.07 7.25 -7.28
N MET A 82 3.69 5.99 -7.40
CA MET A 82 3.20 5.10 -6.35
C MET A 82 4.29 4.13 -5.91
N ASN A 83 4.25 3.74 -4.64
CA ASN A 83 5.16 2.74 -4.10
C ASN A 83 4.65 1.35 -4.50
N ILE A 84 5.17 0.81 -5.60
CA ILE A 84 4.82 -0.54 -6.09
C ILE A 84 6.06 -1.42 -5.97
N VAL A 85 5.91 -2.58 -5.34
CA VAL A 85 7.02 -3.53 -5.07
C VAL A 85 6.60 -4.97 -5.37
N PRO A 86 7.55 -5.87 -5.68
CA PRO A 86 7.21 -7.25 -6.01
C PRO A 86 6.89 -8.14 -4.79
N SER A 87 7.27 -7.74 -3.57
CA SER A 87 7.08 -8.59 -2.38
C SER A 87 6.58 -7.85 -1.14
N LEU A 88 5.95 -8.62 -0.23
CA LEU A 88 5.56 -8.13 1.10
C LEU A 88 6.76 -7.67 1.93
N LYS A 89 7.92 -8.32 1.75
CA LYS A 89 9.13 -7.96 2.48
C LYS A 89 9.56 -6.54 2.11
N GLU A 90 9.66 -6.24 0.82
CA GLU A 90 10.02 -4.88 0.36
C GLU A 90 8.96 -3.86 0.76
N ALA A 91 7.67 -4.25 0.79
CA ALA A 91 6.61 -3.36 1.25
C ALA A 91 6.79 -2.97 2.71
N ILE A 92 7.17 -3.93 3.56
CA ILE A 92 7.51 -3.67 4.96
C ILE A 92 8.78 -2.81 5.06
N ASP A 93 9.83 -3.13 4.30
CA ASP A 93 11.09 -2.39 4.31
C ASP A 93 10.88 -0.91 3.92
N ILE A 94 10.04 -0.61 2.91
CA ILE A 94 9.67 0.77 2.54
C ILE A 94 8.97 1.48 3.70
N ILE A 95 7.98 0.83 4.32
CA ILE A 95 7.23 1.45 5.43
C ILE A 95 8.16 1.75 6.60
N GLU A 96 9.05 0.81 6.94
CA GLU A 96 10.01 1.01 8.03
C GLU A 96 10.95 2.19 7.74
N ILE A 97 11.46 2.32 6.52
CA ILE A 97 12.30 3.47 6.13
C ILE A 97 11.52 4.78 6.20
N GLU A 98 10.30 4.83 5.63
CA GLU A 98 9.50 6.05 5.62
C GLU A 98 9.04 6.46 7.04
N GLU A 99 8.78 5.52 7.95
CA GLU A 99 8.51 5.82 9.36
C GLU A 99 9.75 6.42 10.05
N ILE A 100 10.94 5.87 9.79
CA ILE A 100 12.20 6.43 10.32
C ILE A 100 12.42 7.85 9.80
N GLU A 101 12.21 8.10 8.50
CA GLU A 101 12.33 9.45 7.92
C GLU A 101 11.35 10.43 8.57
N ARG A 102 10.09 10.02 8.77
CA ARG A 102 9.08 10.82 9.47
C ARG A 102 9.45 11.13 10.91
N ASP A 103 9.98 10.15 11.64
CA ASP A 103 10.43 10.32 13.02
C ASP A 103 11.63 11.29 13.11
N LEU A 104 12.46 11.33 12.07
CA LEU A 104 13.56 12.29 11.93
C LEU A 104 13.11 13.66 11.39
N GLY A 105 11.86 13.80 10.95
CA GLY A 105 11.33 15.02 10.34
C GLY A 105 11.89 15.34 8.95
N LEU A 106 12.28 14.30 8.21
CA LEU A 106 12.83 14.37 6.84
C LEU A 106 11.75 14.18 5.77
#